data_AF-A0A493TPD9-F1
#
_entry.id   AF-A0A493TPD9-F1
#
_cell.length_a   1.000
_cell.length_b   1.000
_cell.length_c   1.000
_cell.angle_alpha   90.00
_cell.angle_beta   90.00
_cell.angle_gamma   90.00
#
_symmetry.space_group_name_H-M   'P 1'
#
loop_
_entity.id
_entity.type
_entity.pdbx_description
1 polymer ?
#
loop_
_entity_poly.entity_id
_entity_poly.type
_entity_poly.pdbx_seq_one_letter_code
_entity_poly.pdbx_strand_id
1 'polypeptide(L)' 'MFGGHFRDFFLANASRARSEQFINLREVSTRFRLPPGEYIVVPSTFEPNKEGDFVLRVFSEKRRLVSTNDPAPRPP' A
#
# COMPACT_ATOMS: atom_id res chain seq x y z
N MET A 1 2.48 -14.95 -19.10
CA MET A 1 3.76 -14.21 -19.08
C MET A 1 3.51 -12.76 -18.68
N PHE A 2 3.08 -12.50 -17.43
CA PHE A 2 2.66 -11.16 -16.95
C PHE A 2 3.47 -10.65 -15.74
N GLY A 3 4.61 -11.28 -15.41
CA GLY A 3 5.30 -11.05 -14.12
C GLY A 3 6.50 -10.09 -14.12
N GLY A 4 7.00 -9.64 -15.29
CA GLY A 4 8.26 -8.89 -15.35
C GLY A 4 8.14 -7.40 -15.00
N HIS A 5 7.10 -6.74 -15.50
CA HIS A 5 7.02 -5.28 -15.51
C HIS A 5 6.92 -4.64 -14.12
N PHE A 6 6.22 -5.27 -13.17
CA PHE A 6 6.08 -4.74 -11.81
C PHE A 6 7.38 -4.86 -11.02
N ARG A 7 8.09 -5.98 -11.15
CA ARG A 7 9.37 -6.19 -10.47
C ARG A 7 10.38 -5.13 -10.91
N ASP A 8 10.53 -4.93 -12.22
CA ASP A 8 11.47 -3.97 -12.75
C ASP A 8 11.10 -2.53 -12.36
N PHE A 9 9.79 -2.21 -12.29
CA PHE A 9 9.31 -0.93 -11.76
C PHE A 9 9.78 -0.69 -10.31
N PHE A 10 9.58 -1.64 -9.39
CA PHE A 10 9.98 -1.47 -7.98
C PHE A 10 11.49 -1.52 -7.76
N LEU A 11 12.24 -2.18 -8.64
CA LEU A 11 13.71 -2.13 -8.61
C LEU A 11 14.26 -0.79 -9.10
N ALA A 12 13.60 -0.16 -10.08
CA ALA A 12 14.02 1.13 -10.64
C ALA A 12 13.49 2.34 -9.86
N ASN A 13 12.44 2.19 -9.05
CA ASN A 13 11.78 3.29 -8.35
C ASN A 13 11.80 3.11 -6.83
N ALA A 14 12.52 3.98 -6.13
CA ALA A 14 12.51 4.01 -4.67
C ALA A 14 11.16 4.52 -4.11
N SER A 15 10.74 3.98 -2.97
CA SER A 15 9.54 4.44 -2.26
C SER A 15 9.68 5.92 -1.86
N ARG A 16 8.67 6.75 -2.18
CA ARG A 16 8.62 8.17 -1.75
C ARG A 16 8.29 8.35 -0.27
N ALA A 17 7.58 7.38 0.31
CA ALA A 17 7.24 7.28 1.72
C ALA A 17 7.02 5.82 2.07
N ARG A 18 7.27 5.45 3.33
CA ARG A 18 7.04 4.10 3.87
C ARG A 18 6.85 4.19 5.39
N SER A 19 6.25 3.16 5.98
CA SER A 19 6.29 3.00 7.44
C SER A 19 7.73 2.87 7.92
N GLU A 20 8.02 3.41 9.10
CA GLU A 20 9.36 3.38 9.70
C GLU A 20 9.78 1.95 10.07
N GLN A 21 8.83 1.14 10.56
CA GLN A 21 9.06 -0.23 11.00
C GLN A 21 7.93 -1.14 10.55
N PHE A 22 8.29 -2.40 10.25
CA PHE A 22 7.34 -3.50 10.24
C PHE A 22 7.24 -4.02 11.67
N ILE A 23 6.09 -3.82 12.30
CA ILE A 23 5.85 -4.25 13.67
C ILE A 23 4.62 -5.15 13.70
N ASN A 24 4.67 -6.19 14.55
CA ASN A 24 3.54 -7.10 14.75
C ASN A 24 2.49 -6.47 15.69
N LEU A 25 1.92 -5.35 15.25
CA LEU A 25 0.77 -4.72 15.87
C LEU A 25 -0.43 -4.86 14.95
N ARG A 26 -1.62 -4.80 15.54
CA ARG A 26 -2.89 -4.84 14.80
C ARG A 26 -3.03 -3.72 13.76
N GLU A 27 -2.43 -2.56 14.02
CA GLU A 27 -2.47 -1.41 13.13
C GLU A 27 -1.08 -0.75 13.09
N VAL A 28 -0.67 -0.33 11.90
CA VAL A 28 0.47 0.56 11.68
C VAL A 28 -0.05 1.79 10.95
N SER A 29 0.16 2.96 11.53
CA SER A 29 -0.27 4.24 10.98
C SER A 29 0.90 5.21 10.90
N THR A 30 0.97 5.99 9.83
CA THR A 30 2.03 6.99 9.64
C THR A 30 1.47 8.19 8.90
N ARG A 31 1.85 9.40 9.32
CA ARG A 31 1.47 10.65 8.64
C ARG A 31 2.59 11.09 7.71
N PHE A 32 2.25 11.33 6.45
CA PHE A 32 3.19 11.81 5.44
C PHE A 32 2.80 13.18 4.92
N ARG A 33 3.80 13.94 4.48
CA ARG A 33 3.63 15.16 3.68
C ARG A 33 4.30 14.94 2.33
N LEU A 34 3.49 14.74 1.30
CA LEU A 34 3.95 14.46 -0.05
C LEU A 34 3.65 15.65 -0.97
N PRO A 35 4.48 15.90 -2.00
CA PRO A 35 4.11 16.78 -3.10
C PRO A 35 2.78 16.34 -3.75
N PRO A 36 2.07 17.23 -4.46
CA PRO A 36 0.94 16.82 -5.28
C PRO A 36 1.38 15.82 -6.36
N GLY A 37 0.62 14.73 -6.51
CA GLY A 37 0.92 13.68 -7.49
C GLY A 37 0.04 12.45 -7.27
N GLU A 38 0.22 11.47 -8.15
CA GLU A 38 -0.39 10.15 -8.03
C GLU A 38 0.57 9.20 -7.33
N TYR A 39 0.03 8.42 -6.39
CA TYR A 39 0.80 7.52 -5.55
C TYR A 39 0.12 6.17 -5.49
N ILE A 40 0.94 5.12 -5.48
CA ILE A 40 0.50 3.75 -5.24
C ILE A 40 0.89 3.38 -3.82
N VAL A 41 -0.07 2.86 -3.05
CA VAL A 41 0.19 2.30 -1.73
C VAL A 41 0.25 0.79 -1.87
N VAL A 42 1.36 0.19 -1.43
CA VAL A 42 1.58 -1.27 -1.42
C VAL A 42 1.54 -1.76 0.03
N PRO A 43 0.41 -2.26 0.53
CA PRO A 43 0.35 -2.93 1.82
C PRO A 43 1.02 -4.31 1.72
N SER A 44 1.89 -4.67 2.68
CA SER A 44 2.54 -5.97 2.73
C SER A 44 2.89 -6.38 4.16
N THR A 45 3.09 -7.68 4.36
CA THR A 45 3.81 -8.22 5.51
C THR A 45 5.32 -8.06 5.33
N PHE A 46 6.08 -8.26 6.41
CA PHE A 46 7.54 -8.28 6.34
C PHE A 46 8.06 -9.54 5.62
N GLU A 47 7.62 -10.71 6.08
CA GLU A 47 7.95 -11.98 5.44
C GLU A 47 7.02 -12.23 4.25
N PRO A 48 7.55 -12.80 3.15
CA PRO A 48 6.71 -13.25 2.04
C PRO A 48 5.81 -14.42 2.47
N ASN A 49 4.75 -14.67 1.70
CA ASN A 49 3.83 -15.79 1.88
C ASN A 49 3.10 -15.81 3.24
N LYS A 50 2.87 -14.64 3.83
CA LYS A 50 1.99 -14.48 4.99
C LYS A 50 0.63 -13.99 4.53
N GLU A 51 -0.37 -14.83 4.72
CA GLU A 51 -1.75 -14.49 4.40
C GLU A 51 -2.40 -13.78 5.59
N GLY A 52 -3.32 -12.87 5.29
CA GLY A 52 -4.10 -12.15 6.29
C GLY A 52 -5.00 -11.12 5.63
N ASP A 53 -6.20 -10.97 6.15
CA ASP A 53 -7.09 -9.89 5.77
C ASP A 53 -6.58 -8.57 6.38
N PHE A 54 -6.74 -7.46 5.65
CA PHE A 54 -6.33 -6.15 6.13
C PHE A 54 -7.32 -5.08 5.70
N VAL A 55 -7.23 -3.91 6.35
CA VAL A 55 -7.97 -2.71 5.97
C VAL A 55 -6.97 -1.57 5.82
N LEU A 56 -6.99 -0.92 4.65
CA LEU A 56 -6.21 0.29 4.41
C LEU A 56 -7.12 1.52 4.54
N ARG A 57 -6.77 2.44 5.44
CA ARG A 57 -7.48 3.71 5.63
C ARG A 57 -6.60 4.86 5.18
N VAL A 58 -7.10 5.68 4.26
CA VAL A 58 -6.41 6.87 3.77
C VAL A 58 -7.16 8.13 4.23
N PHE A 59 -6.48 8.97 4.99
CA PHE A 59 -6.99 10.27 5.41
C PHE A 59 -6.18 11.37 4.72
N SER A 60 -6.86 12.31 4.08
CA SER A 60 -6.23 13.46 3.43
C SER A 60 -6.90 14.75 3.89
N GLU A 61 -6.11 15.79 4.11
CA GLU A 61 -6.61 17.12 4.52
C GLU A 61 -7.55 17.75 3.48
N LYS A 62 -7.40 17.37 2.21
CA LYS A 62 -8.25 17.77 1.08
C LYS A 62 -8.87 16.53 0.47
N ARG A 63 -10.06 16.65 -0.14
CA ARG A 63 -10.71 15.54 -0.87
C ARG A 63 -9.79 15.00 -1.96
N ARG A 64 -9.64 13.68 -2.02
CA ARG A 64 -8.87 12.94 -3.02
C ARG A 64 -9.69 11.78 -3.56
N LEU A 65 -9.44 11.45 -4.83
CA LEU A 65 -9.95 10.23 -5.43
C LEU A 65 -9.03 9.08 -5.00
N VAL A 66 -9.64 7.99 -4.56
CA VAL A 66 -8.94 6.74 -4.22
C VAL A 66 -9.59 5.65 -5.07
N SER A 67 -8.78 4.94 -5.84
CA SER A 67 -9.20 3.73 -6.54
C SER A 67 -8.56 2.55 -5.82
N THR A 68 -9.35 1.51 -5.54
CA THR A 68 -8.85 0.23 -5.02
C THR A 68 -8.90 -0.81 -6.14
N ASN A 69 -7.99 -1.78 -6.09
CA ASN A 69 -8.04 -2.95 -6.96
C ASN A 69 -8.72 -4.14 -6.26
N ASP A 70 -9.54 -3.88 -5.24
CA ASP A 70 -10.19 -4.95 -4.49
C ASP A 70 -11.23 -5.64 -5.37
N PRO A 71 -11.20 -6.99 -5.48
CA PRO A 71 -12.36 -7.71 -5.96
C PRO A 71 -13.53 -7.43 -5.00
N ALA A 72 -14.76 -7.41 -5.53
CA ALA A 72 -15.96 -7.16 -4.74
C ALA A 72 -15.94 -8.00 -3.44
N PRO A 73 -16.36 -7.44 -2.29
CA PRO A 73 -16.26 -8.13 -1.01
C PRO A 73 -16.91 -9.52 -1.11
N ARG A 74 -16.19 -10.54 -0.65
CA ARG A 74 -16.74 -11.90 -0.59
C ARG A 74 -18.01 -11.85 0.27
N PRO A 75 -19.14 -12.44 -0.19
CA PRO A 75 -20.33 -12.53 0.63
C PRO A 75 -20.01 -13.28 1.94
N PRO A 76 -20.75 -13.00 3.03
CA PRO A 76 -20.54 -13.62 4.34
C PRO A 76 -20.70 -15.15 4.30
#